data_AF-A0A384AC99-F1
#
_entry.id   AF-A0A384AC99-F1
#
_cell.length_a   1.000
_cell.length_b   1.000
_cell.length_c   1.000
_cell.angle_alpha   90.00
_cell.angle_beta   90.00
_cell.angle_gamma   90.00
#
_symmetry.space_group_name_H-M   'P 1'
#
loop_
_entity.id
_entity.type
_entity.pdbx_description
1 polymer ?
#
loop_
_entity_poly.entity_id
_entity_poly.type
_entity_poly.pdbx_seq_one_letter_code
_entity_poly.pdbx_strand_id
1 'polypeptide(L)'
;MVKISFQPAVAGIKGDKADKADKASASAPAPSPAAEILLTPAREERPPYHRYKKGSSVGGLCYLSMGMVVLLMGLVFASVYIYRYFFLAQVRRGGGRRGLGERVLEEDVKIYLEENYERINVPVPQFGGGDPADIIHDFQRGLTAYHDISLDKCYVIELNTTIVLPPRNFWELLMNVKRGTYLPQTYIIQEEMVVTEHVSDKEALGSFIYHLCNGKDTYRLRRRATRRRINKRGAKNCNAIRHFENTFVVETLICGVA
;
A
#
# COMPACT_ATOMS: atom_id res chain seq x y z
N MET A 1 12.26 -2.30 5.86
CA MET A 1 10.99 -1.69 5.38
C MET A 1 10.56 -2.18 3.99
N VAL A 2 9.76 -3.24 3.99
CA VAL A 2 8.93 -3.70 2.86
C VAL A 2 7.49 -3.68 3.38
N LYS A 3 6.55 -3.09 2.63
CA LYS A 3 5.14 -2.96 3.04
C LYS A 3 4.28 -3.77 2.08
N ILE A 4 3.46 -4.66 2.62
CA ILE A 4 2.73 -5.69 1.87
C ILE A 4 1.22 -5.42 1.97
N SER A 5 0.54 -5.23 0.85
CA SER A 5 -0.90 -4.92 0.77
C SER A 5 -1.61 -5.85 -0.23
N PHE A 6 -2.93 -5.98 -0.07
CA PHE A 6 -3.71 -7.03 -0.70
C PHE A 6 -5.06 -6.59 -1.26
N GLN A 7 -5.40 -7.10 -2.45
CA GLN A 7 -6.73 -6.93 -3.02
C GLN A 7 -7.30 -8.27 -3.50
N PRO A 8 -8.58 -8.58 -3.21
CA PRO A 8 -9.32 -9.64 -3.87
C PRO A 8 -9.78 -9.18 -5.26
N ALA A 9 -9.70 -10.06 -6.25
CA ALA A 9 -10.19 -9.78 -7.60
C ALA A 9 -11.72 -9.82 -7.68
N VAL A 10 -12.32 -8.84 -8.37
CA VAL A 10 -13.75 -8.86 -8.76
C VAL A 10 -13.84 -8.80 -10.29
N ALA A 11 -14.72 -9.64 -10.85
CA ALA A 11 -14.81 -9.88 -12.29
C ALA A 11 -15.35 -8.69 -13.09
N GLY A 12 -14.81 -8.50 -14.30
CA GLY A 12 -15.36 -7.60 -15.32
C GLY A 12 -16.30 -8.33 -16.28
N ILE A 13 -17.44 -7.72 -16.60
CA ILE A 13 -18.36 -8.15 -17.65
C ILE A 13 -18.20 -7.23 -18.88
N LYS A 14 -18.48 -7.77 -20.08
CA LYS A 14 -18.10 -7.24 -21.40
C LYS A 14 -19.28 -6.65 -22.19
N GLY A 15 -18.99 -5.64 -23.03
CA GLY A 15 -19.70 -5.33 -24.28
C GLY A 15 -20.66 -4.14 -24.25
N ASP A 16 -21.02 -3.51 -25.37
CA ASP A 16 -20.45 -3.57 -26.74
C ASP A 16 -21.02 -2.43 -27.63
N LYS A 17 -20.34 -2.14 -28.75
CA LYS A 17 -20.81 -1.43 -29.97
C LYS A 17 -21.24 0.06 -30.00
N ALA A 18 -21.17 0.59 -31.24
CA ALA A 18 -21.50 1.95 -31.69
C ALA A 18 -22.72 1.95 -32.65
N ASP A 19 -23.24 3.14 -33.03
CA ASP A 19 -23.39 3.54 -34.44
C ASP A 19 -24.14 4.88 -34.68
N LYS A 20 -23.81 5.46 -35.86
CA LYS A 20 -24.67 6.23 -36.80
C LYS A 20 -24.77 7.77 -36.76
N ALA A 21 -24.96 8.31 -37.97
CA ALA A 21 -24.92 9.73 -38.35
C ALA A 21 -26.14 10.17 -39.20
N ASP A 22 -26.26 11.50 -39.37
CA ASP A 22 -26.88 12.30 -40.44
C ASP A 22 -28.39 12.25 -40.78
N LYS A 23 -28.97 13.46 -40.94
CA LYS A 23 -30.05 13.76 -41.91
C LYS A 23 -30.22 15.27 -42.23
N ALA A 24 -30.80 15.59 -43.40
CA ALA A 24 -31.01 16.93 -43.98
C ALA A 24 -32.52 17.19 -44.31
N SER A 25 -33.02 18.27 -44.96
CA SER A 25 -32.44 19.38 -45.77
C SER A 25 -33.48 20.51 -46.04
N ALA A 26 -33.02 21.72 -46.44
CA ALA A 26 -33.77 22.78 -47.16
C ALA A 26 -34.83 23.61 -46.33
N SER A 27 -35.33 24.78 -46.74
CA SER A 27 -35.34 25.53 -48.02
C SER A 27 -35.49 27.08 -47.83
N ALA A 28 -35.31 27.88 -48.90
CA ALA A 28 -35.54 29.35 -48.97
C ALA A 28 -36.93 29.69 -49.61
N PRO A 29 -37.40 30.96 -49.82
CA PRO A 29 -36.77 32.00 -50.68
C PRO A 29 -36.99 33.49 -50.28
N ALA A 30 -36.52 34.43 -51.13
CA ALA A 30 -36.70 35.90 -51.05
C ALA A 30 -37.95 36.40 -51.85
N PRO A 31 -38.28 37.72 -51.97
CA PRO A 31 -37.54 38.65 -52.86
C PRO A 31 -37.51 40.16 -52.46
N SER A 32 -36.82 40.97 -53.30
CA SER A 32 -36.75 42.45 -53.33
C SER A 32 -37.96 43.12 -54.04
N PRO A 33 -38.03 44.48 -54.11
CA PRO A 33 -37.63 45.14 -55.39
C PRO A 33 -37.06 46.59 -55.29
N ALA A 34 -36.56 47.07 -56.43
CA ALA A 34 -36.36 48.47 -56.92
C ALA A 34 -35.71 49.51 -55.96
N ALA A 35 -34.54 50.11 -56.21
CA ALA A 35 -34.04 50.81 -57.42
C ALA A 35 -34.75 52.14 -57.73
N GLU A 36 -34.12 53.28 -57.38
CA GLU A 36 -33.91 54.41 -58.30
C GLU A 36 -32.82 55.39 -57.79
N ILE A 37 -32.36 56.26 -58.68
CA ILE A 37 -31.12 57.05 -58.60
C ILE A 37 -31.48 58.53 -58.43
N LEU A 38 -30.79 59.30 -57.55
CA LEU A 38 -30.64 60.76 -57.74
C LEU A 38 -29.50 61.40 -56.92
N LEU A 39 -28.97 62.46 -57.52
CA LEU A 39 -27.68 63.14 -57.34
C LEU A 39 -27.32 63.74 -55.95
N THR A 40 -26.00 63.86 -55.71
CA THR A 40 -25.31 64.83 -54.82
C THR A 40 -25.14 66.21 -55.50
N PRO A 41 -24.57 67.26 -54.86
CA PRO A 41 -24.32 67.54 -53.44
C PRO A 41 -24.87 68.93 -52.98
N ALA A 42 -24.77 69.28 -51.68
CA ALA A 42 -24.14 70.55 -51.20
C ALA A 42 -24.38 70.88 -49.70
N ARG A 43 -23.37 71.55 -49.13
CA ARG A 43 -23.44 72.73 -48.23
C ARG A 43 -23.27 72.63 -46.69
N GLU A 44 -22.24 73.35 -46.25
CA GLU A 44 -21.93 74.03 -44.98
C GLU A 44 -21.77 73.29 -43.63
N GLU A 45 -20.87 73.86 -42.81
CA GLU A 45 -20.34 73.30 -41.57
C GLU A 45 -21.17 73.60 -40.31
N ARG A 46 -21.02 72.75 -39.28
CA ARG A 46 -21.16 73.12 -37.86
C ARG A 46 -20.10 72.37 -37.02
N PRO A 47 -19.57 72.96 -35.94
CA PRO A 47 -18.48 72.39 -35.16
C PRO A 47 -18.91 71.17 -34.32
N PRO A 48 -18.00 70.22 -34.02
CA PRO A 48 -18.36 68.98 -33.36
C PRO A 48 -18.50 69.13 -31.83
N TYR A 49 -19.66 68.73 -31.30
CA TYR A 49 -19.76 68.36 -29.88
C TYR A 49 -18.98 67.08 -29.62
N HIS A 50 -18.09 67.06 -28.62
CA HIS A 50 -17.37 65.87 -28.20
C HIS A 50 -18.32 64.82 -27.58
N ARG A 51 -18.77 63.88 -28.43
CA ARG A 51 -19.54 62.71 -28.00
C ARG A 51 -18.60 61.57 -27.62
N TYR A 52 -18.51 61.24 -26.33
CA TYR A 52 -17.69 60.14 -25.82
C TYR A 52 -18.17 58.80 -26.38
N LYS A 53 -17.55 58.31 -27.46
CA LYS A 53 -17.80 56.97 -28.00
C LYS A 53 -17.15 55.93 -27.07
N LYS A 54 -17.98 55.26 -26.27
CA LYS A 54 -17.59 54.06 -25.52
C LYS A 54 -17.44 52.88 -26.49
N GLY A 55 -16.37 52.89 -27.28
CA GLY A 55 -16.01 51.76 -28.14
C GLY A 55 -15.62 50.57 -27.28
N SER A 56 -16.37 49.47 -27.39
CA SER A 56 -15.96 48.19 -26.82
C SER A 56 -14.65 47.75 -27.49
N SER A 57 -13.56 47.82 -26.74
CA SER A 57 -12.23 47.46 -27.26
C SER A 57 -12.19 45.95 -27.57
N VAL A 58 -12.34 45.62 -28.86
CA VAL A 58 -12.22 44.24 -29.37
C VAL A 58 -10.86 43.66 -28.99
N GLY A 59 -9.79 44.49 -29.05
CA GLY A 59 -8.48 44.11 -28.55
C GLY A 59 -8.48 43.72 -27.07
N GLY A 60 -9.16 44.49 -26.21
CA GLY A 60 -9.33 44.16 -24.79
C GLY A 60 -10.00 42.79 -24.57
N LEU A 61 -11.04 42.47 -25.36
CA LEU A 61 -11.70 41.17 -25.28
C LEU A 61 -10.78 40.02 -25.73
N CYS A 62 -9.98 40.23 -26.78
CA CYS A 62 -8.99 39.25 -27.24
C CYS A 62 -7.84 39.02 -26.24
N TYR A 63 -7.37 40.06 -25.54
CA TYR A 63 -6.36 39.90 -24.49
C TYR A 63 -6.93 39.17 -23.26
N LEU A 64 -8.19 39.43 -22.90
CA LEU A 64 -8.88 38.69 -21.83
C LEU A 64 -9.08 37.21 -22.20
N SER A 65 -9.46 36.88 -23.44
CA SER A 65 -9.59 35.49 -23.87
C SER A 65 -8.25 34.76 -23.90
N MET A 66 -7.19 35.40 -24.39
CA MET A 66 -5.84 34.82 -24.36
C MET A 66 -5.33 34.63 -22.92
N GLY A 67 -5.55 35.59 -22.02
CA GLY A 67 -5.23 35.46 -20.61
C GLY A 67 -5.95 34.29 -19.94
N MET A 68 -7.24 34.10 -20.22
CA MET A 68 -8.02 32.95 -19.75
C MET A 68 -7.46 31.62 -20.26
N VAL A 69 -7.07 31.52 -21.54
CA VAL A 69 -6.44 30.30 -22.10
C VAL A 69 -5.13 29.99 -21.39
N VAL A 70 -4.26 31.00 -21.18
CA VAL A 70 -2.98 30.82 -20.47
C VAL A 70 -3.21 30.37 -19.02
N LEU A 71 -4.18 30.94 -18.32
CA LEU A 71 -4.55 30.53 -16.95
C LEU A 71 -5.07 29.10 -16.90
N LEU A 72 -5.95 28.71 -17.85
CA LEU A 72 -6.48 27.34 -17.93
C LEU A 72 -5.37 26.32 -18.22
N MET A 73 -4.46 26.61 -19.15
CA MET A 73 -3.30 25.76 -19.41
C MET A 73 -2.38 25.69 -18.18
N GLY A 74 -2.16 26.80 -17.49
CA GLY A 74 -1.43 26.84 -16.22
C GLY A 74 -2.06 25.96 -15.14
N LEU A 75 -3.39 25.98 -14.99
CA LEU A 75 -4.12 25.12 -14.07
C LEU A 75 -4.05 23.64 -14.47
N VAL A 76 -4.08 23.31 -15.76
CA VAL A 76 -3.88 21.93 -16.25
C VAL A 76 -2.46 21.45 -15.96
N PHE A 77 -1.43 22.24 -16.25
CA PHE A 77 -0.05 21.86 -15.95
C PHE A 77 0.22 21.79 -14.44
N ALA A 78 -0.31 22.72 -13.65
CA ALA A 78 -0.19 22.70 -12.20
C ALA A 78 -0.92 21.50 -11.58
N SER A 79 -2.14 21.18 -12.03
CA SER A 79 -2.87 19.99 -11.56
C SER A 79 -2.20 18.69 -11.98
N VAL A 80 -1.68 18.58 -13.21
CA VAL A 80 -0.89 17.42 -13.65
C VAL A 80 0.42 17.31 -12.86
N TYR A 81 1.10 18.42 -12.58
CA TYR A 81 2.33 18.43 -11.76
C TYR A 81 2.05 18.05 -10.30
N ILE A 82 1.00 18.60 -9.68
CA ILE A 82 0.57 18.25 -8.32
C ILE A 82 0.06 16.81 -8.27
N TYR A 83 -0.59 16.30 -9.32
CA TYR A 83 -0.99 14.88 -9.38
C TYR A 83 0.23 13.96 -9.54
N ARG A 84 1.15 14.27 -10.46
CA ARG A 84 2.39 13.49 -10.67
C ARG A 84 3.36 13.57 -9.50
N TYR A 85 3.45 14.70 -8.81
CA TYR A 85 4.34 14.87 -7.67
C TYR A 85 3.66 14.45 -6.37
N PHE A 86 2.53 15.07 -6.03
CA PHE A 86 1.84 14.83 -4.76
C PHE A 86 1.03 13.53 -4.76
N PHE A 87 0.18 13.24 -5.74
CA PHE A 87 -0.59 11.97 -5.73
C PHE A 87 0.31 10.73 -5.93
N LEU A 88 1.28 10.74 -6.86
CA LEU A 88 2.21 9.60 -6.98
C LEU A 88 3.19 9.51 -5.78
N ALA A 89 3.60 10.63 -5.14
CA ALA A 89 4.37 10.54 -3.91
C ALA A 89 3.53 10.04 -2.73
N GLN A 90 2.26 10.41 -2.61
CA GLN A 90 1.34 9.90 -1.58
C GLN A 90 1.08 8.40 -1.77
N VAL A 91 0.79 7.95 -3.01
CA VAL A 91 0.71 6.51 -3.35
C VAL A 91 2.02 5.77 -3.02
N ARG A 92 3.17 6.45 -3.11
CA ARG A 92 4.50 5.89 -2.81
C ARG A 92 4.99 6.08 -1.36
N ARG A 93 4.28 6.86 -0.52
CA ARG A 93 4.61 7.08 0.91
C ARG A 93 3.54 6.60 1.90
N GLY A 94 2.34 6.28 1.43
CA GLY A 94 1.26 5.72 2.24
C GLY A 94 0.39 6.78 2.92
N GLY A 95 -0.93 6.53 2.88
CA GLY A 95 -1.96 7.41 3.40
C GLY A 95 -3.01 7.74 2.33
N GLY A 96 -4.30 7.42 2.50
CA GLY A 96 -4.95 6.72 3.59
C GLY A 96 -6.45 6.86 3.44
N ARG A 97 -7.12 5.91 2.76
CA ARG A 97 -8.58 5.92 2.68
C ARG A 97 -9.13 5.48 4.03
N ARG A 98 -9.70 6.43 4.79
CA ARG A 98 -10.50 6.12 5.97
C ARG A 98 -11.75 5.35 5.53
N GLY A 99 -11.82 4.06 5.87
CA GLY A 99 -13.00 3.22 5.64
C GLY A 99 -12.63 1.79 5.27
N LEU A 100 -13.07 0.83 6.12
CA LEU A 100 -12.79 -0.60 6.09
C LEU A 100 -11.34 -0.98 6.51
N GLY A 101 -11.24 -1.88 7.49
CA GLY A 101 -9.98 -2.22 8.15
C GLY A 101 -9.09 -3.15 7.32
N GLU A 102 -8.24 -2.56 6.49
CA GLU A 102 -7.12 -3.25 5.84
C GLU A 102 -6.09 -3.65 6.91
N ARG A 103 -5.96 -4.96 7.17
CA ARG A 103 -5.03 -5.50 8.18
C ARG A 103 -3.62 -5.55 7.61
N VAL A 104 -2.89 -4.45 7.74
CA VAL A 104 -1.49 -4.37 7.31
C VAL A 104 -0.58 -4.89 8.42
N LEU A 105 0.11 -6.01 8.14
CA LEU A 105 1.24 -6.48 8.94
C LEU A 105 2.48 -5.66 8.51
N GLU A 106 3.13 -4.95 9.42
CA GLU A 106 4.24 -4.03 9.11
C GLU A 106 5.53 -4.43 9.83
N GLU A 107 6.18 -5.47 9.32
CA GLU A 107 7.39 -6.06 9.93
C GLU A 107 8.68 -5.47 9.34
N ASP A 108 9.70 -5.27 10.18
CA ASP A 108 11.05 -4.96 9.70
C ASP A 108 11.90 -6.23 9.65
N VAL A 109 12.02 -6.77 8.43
CA VAL A 109 12.83 -7.95 8.12
C VAL A 109 14.24 -7.54 7.69
N LYS A 110 15.25 -8.14 8.31
CA LYS A 110 16.69 -7.99 7.99
C LYS A 110 17.26 -9.37 7.69
N ILE A 111 17.76 -9.55 6.47
CA ILE A 111 18.30 -10.83 5.98
C ILE A 111 19.81 -10.68 5.78
N TYR A 112 20.60 -11.55 6.40
CA TYR A 112 22.06 -11.56 6.37
C TYR A 112 22.52 -12.80 5.61
N LEU A 113 22.82 -12.62 4.33
CA LEU A 113 23.08 -13.72 3.39
C LEU A 113 24.47 -14.36 3.55
N GLU A 114 25.44 -13.64 4.11
CA GLU A 114 26.82 -14.13 4.31
C GLU A 114 26.91 -14.96 5.60
N GLU A 115 26.30 -14.44 6.67
CA GLU A 115 26.20 -15.08 7.98
C GLU A 115 25.04 -16.10 8.07
N ASN A 116 24.22 -16.21 7.03
CA ASN A 116 23.10 -17.14 6.89
C ASN A 116 22.11 -17.11 8.08
N TYR A 117 21.72 -15.91 8.49
CA TYR A 117 20.66 -15.69 9.47
C TYR A 117 19.72 -14.56 9.04
N GLU A 118 18.56 -14.48 9.65
CA GLU A 118 17.65 -13.34 9.49
C GLU A 118 17.04 -12.92 10.84
N ARG A 119 16.58 -11.68 10.90
CA ARG A 119 15.85 -11.12 12.03
C ARG A 119 14.56 -10.47 11.54
N ILE A 120 13.45 -10.83 12.18
CA ILE A 120 12.12 -10.26 11.93
C ILE A 120 11.71 -9.50 13.19
N ASN A 121 11.44 -8.20 13.07
CA ASN A 121 10.84 -7.42 14.14
C ASN A 121 9.32 -7.33 13.90
N VAL A 122 8.55 -7.98 14.77
CA VAL A 122 7.09 -7.97 14.78
C VAL A 122 6.64 -6.77 15.64
N PRO A 123 6.00 -5.75 15.07
CA PRO A 123 5.62 -4.55 15.80
C PRO A 123 4.50 -4.85 16.81
N VAL A 124 4.30 -3.92 17.76
CA VAL A 124 3.10 -3.93 18.62
C VAL A 124 1.86 -3.83 17.71
N PRO A 125 0.96 -4.84 17.70
CA PRO A 125 -0.15 -4.85 16.78
C PRO A 125 -1.18 -3.79 17.20
N GLN A 126 -1.48 -2.86 16.29
CA GLN A 126 -2.48 -1.82 16.52
C GLN A 126 -3.88 -2.43 16.69
N PHE A 127 -4.19 -3.48 15.93
CA PHE A 127 -5.45 -4.24 16.03
C PHE A 127 -5.23 -5.71 15.65
N GLY A 128 -5.55 -6.61 16.58
CA GLY A 128 -5.43 -8.06 16.42
C GLY A 128 -4.61 -8.66 17.54
N GLY A 129 -5.19 -9.61 18.30
CA GLY A 129 -4.54 -10.19 19.47
C GLY A 129 -3.37 -11.08 19.07
N GLY A 130 -2.17 -10.51 19.12
CA GLY A 130 -0.90 -11.19 19.08
C GLY A 130 0.14 -10.35 19.82
N ASP A 131 1.29 -10.94 20.12
CA ASP A 131 2.33 -10.33 20.93
C ASP A 131 3.47 -9.76 20.07
N PRO A 132 3.99 -8.55 20.39
CA PRO A 132 5.20 -8.03 19.78
C PRO A 132 6.40 -8.93 20.06
N ALA A 133 7.25 -9.14 19.06
CA ALA A 133 8.37 -10.06 19.16
C ALA A 133 9.57 -9.65 18.30
N ASP A 134 10.77 -9.99 18.75
CA ASP A 134 11.95 -10.10 17.89
C ASP A 134 12.19 -11.59 17.61
N ILE A 135 12.24 -11.98 16.33
CA ILE A 135 12.47 -13.36 15.89
C ILE A 135 13.82 -13.43 15.18
N ILE A 136 14.62 -14.46 15.45
CA ILE A 136 15.83 -14.79 14.71
C ILE A 136 15.76 -16.22 14.18
N HIS A 137 16.06 -16.40 12.89
CA HIS A 137 16.39 -17.72 12.32
C HIS A 137 17.88 -17.80 12.08
N ASP A 138 18.55 -18.67 12.83
CA ASP A 138 19.92 -19.06 12.59
C ASP A 138 19.92 -20.35 11.77
N PHE A 139 20.06 -20.21 10.44
CA PHE A 139 20.07 -21.35 9.52
C PHE A 139 21.39 -22.14 9.58
N GLN A 140 22.45 -21.60 10.21
CA GLN A 140 23.70 -22.33 10.45
C GLN A 140 23.59 -23.26 11.66
N ARG A 141 22.90 -22.83 12.72
CA ARG A 141 22.60 -23.63 13.92
C ARG A 141 21.34 -24.48 13.77
N GLY A 142 20.47 -24.15 12.83
CA GLY A 142 19.17 -24.82 12.68
C GLY A 142 18.22 -24.47 13.84
N LEU A 143 18.27 -23.23 14.32
CA LEU A 143 17.47 -22.76 15.47
C LEU A 143 16.64 -21.53 15.11
N THR A 144 15.41 -21.49 15.65
CA THR A 144 14.59 -20.28 15.75
C THR A 144 14.60 -19.80 17.20
N ALA A 145 14.81 -18.51 17.41
CA ALA A 145 14.63 -17.85 18.70
C ALA A 145 13.57 -16.75 18.61
N TYR A 146 12.58 -16.81 19.50
CA TYR A 146 11.56 -15.77 19.70
C TYR A 146 11.86 -15.03 21.01
N HIS A 147 12.03 -13.72 20.97
CA HIS A 147 11.95 -12.86 22.15
C HIS A 147 10.54 -12.24 22.18
N ASP A 148 9.71 -12.72 23.09
CA ASP A 148 8.41 -12.14 23.43
C ASP A 148 8.65 -10.84 24.21
N ILE A 149 8.31 -9.70 23.58
CA ILE A 149 8.57 -8.36 24.14
C ILE A 149 7.55 -8.02 25.25
N SER A 150 6.34 -8.61 25.21
CA SER A 150 5.31 -8.43 26.25
C SER A 150 5.74 -9.06 27.58
N LEU A 151 6.38 -10.23 27.54
CA LEU A 151 6.82 -10.97 28.73
C LEU A 151 8.30 -10.81 29.09
N ASP A 152 9.09 -10.20 28.21
CA ASP A 152 10.57 -10.19 28.21
C ASP A 152 11.19 -11.60 28.34
N LYS A 153 10.62 -12.56 27.60
CA LYS A 153 11.05 -13.97 27.62
C LYS A 153 11.57 -14.42 26.28
N CYS A 154 12.63 -15.21 26.31
CA CYS A 154 13.15 -15.90 25.15
C CYS A 154 12.66 -17.35 25.07
N TYR A 155 12.35 -17.77 23.85
CA TYR A 155 11.88 -19.10 23.53
C TYR A 155 12.63 -19.64 22.33
N VAL A 156 13.24 -20.82 22.45
CA VAL A 156 14.14 -21.38 21.42
C VAL A 156 13.62 -22.74 20.95
N ILE A 157 13.66 -22.98 19.64
CA ILE A 157 13.21 -24.23 19.02
C ILE A 157 14.09 -24.59 17.83
N GLU A 158 14.09 -25.87 17.45
CA GLU A 158 14.63 -26.33 16.16
C GLU A 158 13.88 -25.65 15.01
N LEU A 159 14.65 -25.10 14.07
CA LEU A 159 14.17 -24.43 12.86
C LEU A 159 13.43 -25.42 11.96
N ASN A 160 12.22 -25.07 11.54
CA ASN A 160 11.46 -25.88 10.59
C ASN A 160 11.59 -25.30 9.17
N THR A 161 12.55 -25.81 8.40
CA THR A 161 12.83 -25.39 7.02
C THR A 161 11.72 -25.73 6.00
N THR A 162 10.65 -26.42 6.42
CA THR A 162 9.44 -26.59 5.60
C THR A 162 8.45 -25.42 5.77
N ILE A 163 8.57 -24.66 6.86
CA ILE A 163 7.72 -23.50 7.17
C ILE A 163 8.50 -22.20 6.95
N VAL A 164 9.74 -22.11 7.43
CA VAL A 164 10.59 -20.93 7.24
C VAL A 164 11.31 -21.02 5.88
N LEU A 165 11.15 -20.00 5.04
CA LEU A 165 11.85 -19.94 3.75
C LEU A 165 13.36 -19.69 3.94
N PRO A 166 14.25 -20.29 3.14
CA PRO A 166 15.67 -19.93 3.14
C PRO A 166 15.90 -18.45 2.79
N PRO A 167 16.96 -17.81 3.32
CA PRO A 167 17.21 -16.37 3.19
C PRO A 167 17.12 -15.81 1.75
N ARG A 168 17.62 -16.56 0.75
CA ARG A 168 17.58 -16.16 -0.67
C ARG A 168 16.15 -16.17 -1.22
N ASN A 169 15.42 -17.25 -0.99
CA ASN A 169 14.03 -17.39 -1.41
C ASN A 169 13.12 -16.37 -0.73
N PHE A 170 13.35 -16.09 0.55
CA PHE A 170 12.60 -15.10 1.30
C PHE A 170 12.89 -13.67 0.80
N TRP A 171 14.15 -13.36 0.49
CA TRP A 171 14.51 -12.07 -0.12
C TRP A 171 13.85 -11.87 -1.51
N GLU A 172 13.87 -12.90 -2.37
CA GLU A 172 13.18 -12.86 -3.66
C GLU A 172 11.67 -12.66 -3.51
N LEU A 173 11.05 -13.37 -2.56
CA LEU A 173 9.64 -13.21 -2.20
C LEU A 173 9.35 -11.74 -1.83
N LEU A 174 10.07 -11.18 -0.86
CA LEU A 174 9.92 -9.79 -0.41
C LEU A 174 10.12 -8.78 -1.55
N MET A 175 11.04 -9.04 -2.49
CA MET A 175 11.21 -8.19 -3.68
C MET A 175 10.03 -8.30 -4.65
N ASN A 176 9.46 -9.49 -4.85
CA ASN A 176 8.28 -9.67 -5.70
C ASN A 176 7.03 -9.04 -5.08
N VAL A 177 6.85 -9.10 -3.76
CA VAL A 177 5.78 -8.38 -3.08
C VAL A 177 5.96 -6.86 -3.22
N LYS A 178 7.18 -6.35 -3.01
CA LYS A 178 7.49 -4.92 -3.15
C LYS A 178 7.25 -4.41 -4.58
N ARG A 179 7.38 -5.27 -5.59
CA ARG A 179 7.06 -4.97 -7.01
C ARG A 179 5.58 -5.15 -7.35
N GLY A 180 4.77 -5.71 -6.46
CA GLY A 180 3.37 -6.08 -6.73
C GLY A 180 3.20 -7.27 -7.67
N THR A 181 4.27 -8.02 -7.97
CA THR A 181 4.21 -9.24 -8.82
C THR A 181 3.82 -10.49 -8.05
N TYR A 182 3.79 -10.41 -6.72
CA TYR A 182 3.32 -11.49 -5.86
C TYR A 182 2.33 -10.95 -4.82
N LEU A 183 1.18 -11.63 -4.72
CA LEU A 183 0.21 -11.48 -3.64
C LEU A 183 0.38 -12.72 -2.73
N PRO A 184 1.02 -12.60 -1.56
CA PRO A 184 1.01 -13.68 -0.57
C PRO A 184 -0.39 -14.17 -0.16
N GLN A 185 -0.44 -15.38 0.35
CA GLN A 185 -1.70 -16.08 0.55
C GLN A 185 -2.28 -15.71 1.91
N THR A 186 -3.56 -15.33 1.93
CA THR A 186 -4.23 -14.77 3.14
C THR A 186 -4.66 -15.84 4.16
N TYR A 187 -4.18 -17.08 4.05
CA TYR A 187 -4.42 -18.10 5.07
C TYR A 187 -3.34 -18.00 6.16
N ILE A 188 -3.75 -18.33 7.38
CA ILE A 188 -2.89 -18.37 8.55
C ILE A 188 -2.62 -19.84 8.87
N ILE A 189 -1.34 -20.22 8.97
CA ILE A 189 -0.94 -21.53 9.51
C ILE A 189 -0.63 -21.36 10.99
N GLN A 190 -1.23 -22.20 11.82
CA GLN A 190 -1.13 -22.11 13.28
C GLN A 190 -0.23 -23.24 13.82
N GLU A 191 0.88 -22.91 14.49
CA GLU A 191 1.73 -23.87 15.21
C GLU A 191 1.50 -23.74 16.73
N GLU A 192 0.99 -24.78 17.40
CA GLU A 192 0.93 -24.80 18.88
C GLU A 192 2.24 -25.34 19.46
N MET A 193 2.94 -24.49 20.20
CA MET A 193 4.16 -24.77 20.93
C MET A 193 3.88 -24.96 22.41
N VAL A 194 4.66 -25.81 23.07
CA VAL A 194 4.64 -26.00 24.52
C VAL A 194 6.01 -25.67 25.08
N VAL A 195 6.06 -24.80 26.08
CA VAL A 195 7.28 -24.51 26.85
C VAL A 195 7.75 -25.78 27.57
N THR A 196 9.05 -26.04 27.60
CA THR A 196 9.63 -27.25 28.20
C THR A 196 10.68 -26.91 29.25
N GLU A 197 11.96 -27.07 28.93
CA GLU A 197 13.08 -26.85 29.85
C GLU A 197 13.56 -25.38 29.84
N HIS A 198 14.12 -24.92 30.96
CA HIS A 198 14.84 -23.66 31.02
C HIS A 198 16.28 -23.83 30.49
N VAL A 199 16.76 -22.85 29.73
CA VAL A 199 18.09 -22.84 29.12
C VAL A 199 19.01 -21.95 29.96
N SER A 200 19.94 -22.58 30.68
CA SER A 200 20.96 -21.89 31.48
C SER A 200 22.15 -21.40 30.64
N ASP A 201 22.72 -22.30 29.84
CA ASP A 201 23.81 -22.01 28.88
C ASP A 201 23.20 -21.46 27.58
N LYS A 202 23.41 -20.16 27.33
CA LYS A 202 22.89 -19.46 26.15
C LYS A 202 23.95 -19.33 25.07
N GLU A 203 25.21 -19.40 25.45
CA GLU A 203 26.39 -19.38 24.61
C GLU A 203 26.37 -20.58 23.64
N ALA A 204 25.90 -21.74 24.10
CA ALA A 204 25.64 -22.93 23.28
C ALA A 204 24.63 -22.73 22.13
N LEU A 205 23.77 -21.70 22.21
CA LEU A 205 22.77 -21.40 21.17
C LEU A 205 23.36 -20.67 19.95
N GLY A 206 24.59 -20.15 20.06
CA GLY A 206 25.24 -19.35 19.01
C GLY A 206 25.10 -17.85 19.22
N SER A 207 26.02 -17.07 18.61
CA SER A 207 26.20 -15.64 18.91
C SER A 207 24.95 -14.79 18.67
N PHE A 208 24.22 -15.02 17.59
CA PHE A 208 23.05 -14.21 17.24
C PHE A 208 21.89 -14.39 18.24
N ILE A 209 21.62 -15.65 18.62
CA ILE A 209 20.60 -15.99 19.61
C ILE A 209 21.05 -15.56 21.01
N TYR A 210 22.33 -15.73 21.35
CA TYR A 210 22.90 -15.22 22.59
C TYR A 210 22.67 -13.70 22.74
N HIS A 211 23.01 -12.90 21.73
CA HIS A 211 22.79 -11.45 21.79
C HIS A 211 21.31 -11.05 21.89
N LEU A 212 20.38 -11.84 21.36
CA LEU A 212 18.94 -11.62 21.53
C LEU A 212 18.46 -11.96 22.95
N CYS A 213 18.95 -13.07 23.53
CA CYS A 213 18.41 -13.68 24.75
C CYS A 213 19.26 -13.48 26.01
N ASN A 214 20.41 -12.81 25.92
CA ASN A 214 21.20 -12.44 27.08
C ASN A 214 20.37 -11.55 28.03
N GLY A 215 20.52 -11.76 29.34
CA GLY A 215 19.74 -11.08 30.39
C GLY A 215 18.28 -11.54 30.59
N LYS A 216 17.70 -12.36 29.71
CA LYS A 216 16.27 -12.75 29.74
C LYS A 216 16.04 -14.20 30.16
N ASP A 217 14.91 -14.52 30.78
CA ASP A 217 14.53 -15.93 31.01
C ASP A 217 14.41 -16.64 29.65
N THR A 218 15.07 -17.78 29.48
CA THR A 218 15.13 -18.48 28.19
C THR A 218 14.64 -19.92 28.35
N TYR A 219 13.72 -20.35 27.51
CA TYR A 219 13.15 -21.70 27.56
C TYR A 219 13.19 -22.39 26.19
N ARG A 220 13.28 -23.72 26.17
CA ARG A 220 13.02 -24.49 24.95
C ARG A 220 11.53 -24.66 24.72
N LEU A 221 11.14 -24.64 23.44
CA LEU A 221 9.81 -25.02 22.99
C LEU A 221 9.82 -26.41 22.35
N ARG A 222 8.66 -27.07 22.40
CA ARG A 222 8.38 -28.26 21.60
C ARG A 222 7.06 -28.10 20.84
N ARG A 223 7.08 -28.37 19.53
CA ARG A 223 5.86 -28.46 18.70
C ARG A 223 4.91 -29.50 19.28
N ARG A 224 3.64 -29.13 19.47
CA ARG A 224 2.61 -30.08 19.85
C ARG A 224 2.15 -30.84 18.61
N ALA A 225 2.46 -32.13 18.56
CA ALA A 225 1.89 -33.03 17.56
C ALA A 225 0.35 -32.96 17.60
N THR A 226 -0.27 -32.75 16.43
CA THR A 226 -1.71 -32.57 16.21
C THR A 226 -2.51 -33.86 16.40
N ARG A 227 -2.41 -34.47 17.59
CA ARG A 227 -3.34 -35.54 18.00
C ARG A 227 -4.74 -34.94 18.10
N ARG A 228 -5.65 -35.41 17.23
CA ARG A 228 -7.06 -35.05 17.13
C ARG A 228 -7.89 -35.44 18.38
N ARG A 229 -7.51 -34.96 19.56
CA ARG A 229 -8.40 -34.88 20.72
C ARG A 229 -8.88 -33.45 20.84
N ILE A 230 -10.19 -33.29 20.69
CA ILE A 230 -10.89 -32.04 21.00
C ILE A 230 -10.76 -31.84 22.51
N ASN A 231 -9.72 -31.13 22.93
CA ASN A 231 -9.63 -30.65 24.30
C ASN A 231 -10.69 -29.56 24.45
N LYS A 232 -11.65 -29.81 25.35
CA LYS A 232 -12.65 -28.83 25.77
C LYS A 232 -11.93 -27.54 26.18
N ARG A 233 -12.51 -26.37 25.87
CA ARG A 233 -11.89 -25.03 25.99
C ARG A 233 -11.60 -24.62 27.43
N GLY A 234 -10.67 -25.29 28.10
CA GLY A 234 -9.80 -24.64 29.07
C GLY A 234 -8.85 -23.78 28.25
N ALA A 235 -9.00 -22.47 28.31
CA ALA A 235 -8.02 -21.56 27.74
C ALA A 235 -6.72 -21.77 28.51
N LYS A 236 -5.78 -22.52 27.94
CA LYS A 236 -4.39 -22.44 28.36
C LYS A 236 -3.96 -21.00 28.09
N ASN A 237 -3.29 -20.37 29.05
CA ASN A 237 -2.67 -19.08 28.82
C ASN A 237 -1.55 -19.30 27.81
N CYS A 238 -1.83 -18.93 26.57
CA CYS A 238 -0.91 -19.03 25.44
C CYS A 238 -0.79 -17.66 24.80
N ASN A 239 0.45 -17.26 24.55
CA ASN A 239 0.78 -16.05 23.83
C ASN A 239 0.75 -16.35 22.33
N ALA A 240 0.52 -15.35 21.48
CA ALA A 240 0.31 -15.57 20.05
C ALA A 240 1.19 -14.64 19.23
N ILE A 241 2.32 -15.12 18.72
CA ILE A 241 3.15 -14.33 17.82
C ILE A 241 2.65 -14.57 16.38
N ARG A 242 2.40 -13.50 15.63
CA ARG A 242 1.93 -13.57 14.23
C ARG A 242 2.91 -12.87 13.32
N HIS A 243 3.45 -13.58 12.33
CA HIS A 243 4.55 -13.10 11.52
C HIS A 243 4.62 -13.71 10.11
N PHE A 244 5.41 -13.10 9.23
CA PHE A 244 5.56 -13.51 7.83
C PHE A 244 6.93 -14.17 7.59
N GLU A 245 6.97 -15.50 7.61
CA GLU A 245 8.18 -16.34 7.34
C GLU A 245 8.15 -17.06 5.98
N ASN A 246 7.02 -16.99 5.27
CA ASN A 246 6.78 -17.70 4.02
C ASN A 246 5.77 -16.91 3.16
N THR A 247 5.35 -17.51 2.06
CA THR A 247 4.17 -17.17 1.24
C THR A 247 2.84 -17.04 2.00
N PHE A 248 2.79 -17.37 3.29
CA PHE A 248 1.64 -17.33 4.19
C PHE A 248 2.03 -16.75 5.55
N VAL A 249 1.04 -16.33 6.34
CA VAL A 249 1.25 -15.86 7.73
C VAL A 249 1.28 -17.05 8.69
N VAL A 250 2.24 -17.05 9.62
CA VAL A 250 2.32 -18.02 10.71
C VAL A 250 1.73 -17.40 11.97
N GLU A 251 0.98 -18.19 12.73
CA GLU A 251 0.56 -17.88 14.11
C GLU A 251 1.17 -18.91 15.06
N THR A 252 2.24 -18.54 15.74
CA THR A 252 2.91 -19.37 16.75
C THR A 252 2.25 -19.14 18.10
N LEU A 253 1.52 -20.15 18.60
CA LEU A 253 0.97 -20.13 19.95
C LEU A 253 1.96 -20.71 20.94
N ILE A 254 2.48 -19.91 21.86
CA ILE A 254 3.40 -20.36 22.92
C ILE A 254 2.59 -20.60 24.20
N CYS A 255 2.33 -21.87 24.52
CA CYS A 255 1.57 -22.27 25.69
C CYS A 255 2.47 -22.72 26.84
N GLY A 256 2.16 -22.24 28.06
CA GLY A 256 2.78 -22.74 29.28
C GLY A 256 2.49 -24.22 29.57
N VAL A 257 3.34 -24.83 30.40
CA VAL A 257 3.02 -26.10 31.06
C VAL A 257 1.92 -25.82 32.09
N ALA A 258 0.91 -26.68 32.14
CA ALA A 258 -0.20 -26.64 33.09
C ALA A 258 -0.05 -27.80 34.09
#